data_AF-A0A165L705-F1
#
_entry.id   AF-A0A165L705-F1
#
_cell.length_a   1.000
_cell.length_b   1.000
_cell.length_c   1.000
_cell.angle_alpha   90.00
_cell.angle_beta   90.00
_cell.angle_gamma   90.00
#
_symmetry.space_group_name_H-M   'P 1'
#
loop_
_entity.id
_entity.type
_entity.pdbx_description
1 polymer ?
#
loop_
_entity_poly.entity_id
_entity_poly.type
_entity_poly.pdbx_seq_one_letter_code
_entity_poly.pdbx_strand_id
1 'polypeptide(L)'
;MYLTSFALAVIPHTLLLSRMSNSASIDSGSERETRYYTRKATELSIDPESLPLSDETREYLELLVDVADALGIDDLSFASYSTAIHELSMEELAARRSSLRMHRAEQELTAHLASLHHEEALIQHWKKTITAEPEPDRSVPAMERRKAALSAKIKQYRVEEETLKKELPPESSVSVTDLAALHKHVRAKDKVLAEKRAKVAAFQGLPPNIELARHELRTAQDEQMKLIQLRERLLDRMASGVS
;
A
#
# COMPACT_ATOMS: atom_id res chain seq x y z
N MET A 1 -37.79 11.37 -0.54
CA MET A 1 -36.61 12.25 -0.75
C MET A 1 -35.96 12.50 0.60
N TYR A 2 -34.98 11.69 0.97
CA TYR A 2 -34.13 11.93 2.13
C TYR A 2 -32.69 12.03 1.61
N LEU A 3 -32.15 13.26 1.63
CA LEU A 3 -30.75 13.54 1.32
C LEU A 3 -29.93 13.19 2.56
N THR A 4 -29.41 11.98 2.62
CA THR A 4 -28.39 11.60 3.61
C THR A 4 -27.04 12.16 3.17
N SER A 5 -26.69 13.29 3.78
CA SER A 5 -25.39 13.94 3.72
C SER A 5 -24.31 13.01 4.30
N PHE A 6 -23.41 12.51 3.44
CA PHE A 6 -22.22 11.78 3.86
C PHE A 6 -21.11 12.79 4.16
N ALA A 7 -21.00 13.19 5.42
CA ALA A 7 -19.86 13.93 5.93
C ALA A 7 -18.65 12.97 6.02
N LEU A 8 -17.72 13.10 5.07
CA LEU A 8 -16.39 12.52 5.15
C LEU A 8 -15.62 13.21 6.29
N ALA A 9 -15.62 12.59 7.46
CA ALA A 9 -14.75 12.97 8.57
C ALA A 9 -13.29 12.62 8.20
N VAL A 10 -12.56 13.62 7.71
CA VAL A 10 -11.10 13.60 7.62
C VAL A 10 -10.58 13.59 9.06
N ILE A 11 -10.07 12.44 9.50
CA ILE A 11 -9.40 12.31 10.80
C ILE A 11 -7.95 12.78 10.60
N PRO A 12 -7.52 13.90 11.21
CA PRO A 12 -6.11 14.27 11.21
C PRO A 12 -5.36 13.32 12.14
N HIS A 13 -4.47 12.51 11.58
CA HIS A 13 -3.54 11.67 12.33
C HIS A 13 -2.40 12.57 12.87
N THR A 14 -2.71 13.41 13.85
CA THR A 14 -1.68 14.15 14.59
C THR A 14 -0.98 13.22 15.57
N LEU A 15 0.23 12.87 15.16
CA LEU A 15 1.38 12.37 15.91
C LEU A 15 1.39 12.78 17.40
N LEU A 16 1.45 11.79 18.28
CA LEU A 16 1.94 11.95 19.66
C LEU A 16 2.86 10.77 19.99
N LEU A 17 3.97 10.67 19.26
CA LEU A 17 5.15 9.91 19.67
C LEU A 17 5.97 10.81 20.60
N SER A 18 5.55 10.85 21.87
CA SER A 18 6.37 11.38 22.97
C SER A 18 7.57 10.46 23.15
N ARG A 19 8.64 10.77 22.42
CA ARG A 19 9.93 10.09 22.50
C ARG A 19 10.64 10.65 23.74
N MET A 20 10.58 9.91 24.85
CA MET A 20 11.38 10.18 26.04
C MET A 20 12.86 10.00 25.66
N SER A 21 13.51 11.10 25.31
CA SER A 21 14.96 11.19 25.13
C SER A 21 15.62 11.11 26.50
N ASN A 22 16.04 9.90 26.86
CA ASN A 22 16.88 9.63 28.02
C ASN A 22 18.32 10.01 27.65
N SER A 23 18.71 11.25 27.94
CA SER A 23 20.06 11.76 27.74
C SER A 23 20.99 11.23 28.83
N ALA A 24 21.45 9.98 28.65
CA ALA A 24 22.55 9.44 29.44
C ALA A 24 23.88 9.94 28.83
N SER A 25 24.75 10.47 29.70
CA SER A 25 26.04 11.06 29.38
C SER A 25 27.01 10.06 28.74
N ILE A 26 27.08 10.05 27.41
CA ILE A 26 28.12 9.38 26.65
C ILE A 26 28.58 10.35 25.57
N ASP A 27 29.38 11.36 25.91
CA ASP A 27 30.00 12.18 24.85
C ASP A 27 31.30 12.86 25.29
N SER A 28 32.40 12.14 25.16
CA SER A 28 33.74 12.74 25.14
C SER A 28 34.65 12.07 24.11
N GLY A 29 34.33 10.83 23.71
CA GLY A 29 34.95 10.15 22.57
C GLY A 29 34.44 10.64 21.21
N SER A 30 33.14 10.91 21.06
CA SER A 30 32.56 11.27 19.75
C SER A 30 32.97 12.69 19.31
N GLU A 31 33.12 13.63 20.24
CA GLU A 31 33.65 14.96 19.94
C GLU A 31 35.11 14.95 19.42
N ARG A 32 35.94 14.01 19.85
CA ARG A 32 37.33 13.90 19.37
C ARG A 32 37.41 13.26 17.99
N GLU A 33 36.59 12.23 17.74
CA GLU A 33 36.53 11.58 16.44
C GLU A 33 35.95 12.53 15.38
N THR A 34 34.88 13.26 15.68
CA THR A 34 34.33 14.27 14.77
C THR A 34 35.37 15.32 14.42
N ARG A 35 36.07 15.91 15.41
CA ARG A 35 37.16 16.88 15.15
C ARG A 35 38.31 16.31 14.31
N TYR A 36 38.68 15.04 14.53
CA TYR A 36 39.71 14.38 13.73
C TYR A 36 39.29 14.26 12.26
N TYR A 37 38.07 13.76 11.99
CA TYR A 37 37.58 13.63 10.62
C TYR A 37 37.31 14.98 9.96
N THR A 38 36.86 16.01 10.69
CA THR A 38 36.72 17.37 10.14
C THR A 38 38.08 17.96 9.73
N ARG A 39 39.12 17.75 10.54
CA ARG A 39 40.49 18.19 10.20
C ARG A 39 41.07 17.40 9.03
N LYS A 40 40.84 16.09 8.99
CA LYS A 40 41.30 15.24 7.88
C LYS A 40 40.54 15.51 6.58
N ALA A 41 39.26 15.87 6.67
CA ALA A 41 38.44 16.28 5.53
C ALA A 41 38.91 17.63 4.97
N THR A 42 39.32 18.57 5.83
CA THR A 42 39.91 19.85 5.39
C THR A 42 41.30 19.65 4.76
N GLU A 43 42.10 18.69 5.24
CA GLU A 43 43.37 18.30 4.60
C GLU A 43 43.17 17.56 3.25
N LEU A 44 42.03 16.89 3.07
CA LEU A 44 41.62 16.22 1.83
C LEU A 44 40.72 17.09 0.95
N SER A 45 40.70 18.41 1.17
CA SER A 45 39.99 19.35 0.31
C SER A 45 40.68 19.41 -1.07
N ILE A 46 40.38 18.40 -1.90
CA ILE A 46 40.74 18.37 -3.30
C ILE A 46 39.95 19.50 -3.96
N ASP A 47 40.67 20.43 -4.59
CA ASP A 47 40.07 21.51 -5.32
C ASP A 47 39.21 20.88 -6.44
N PRO A 48 37.87 21.03 -6.43
CA PRO A 48 37.00 20.30 -7.34
C PRO A 48 37.28 20.65 -8.82
N GLU A 49 37.86 21.82 -9.08
CA GLU A 49 38.28 22.27 -10.41
C GLU A 49 39.56 21.58 -10.91
N SER A 50 40.32 20.91 -10.03
CA SER A 50 41.60 20.28 -10.38
C SER A 50 41.49 18.83 -10.86
N LEU A 51 40.30 18.22 -10.74
CA LEU A 51 40.05 16.86 -11.20
C LEU A 51 39.78 16.88 -12.72
N PRO A 52 40.62 16.25 -13.56
CA PRO A 52 40.35 16.14 -14.98
C PRO A 52 39.16 15.20 -15.19
N LEU A 53 37.96 15.77 -15.23
CA LEU A 53 36.74 15.08 -15.59
C LEU A 53 36.78 14.78 -17.09
N SER A 54 36.48 13.53 -17.44
CA SER A 54 36.21 13.14 -18.83
C SER A 54 35.00 13.91 -19.35
N ASP A 55 34.97 14.26 -20.64
CA ASP A 55 33.81 14.95 -21.22
C ASP A 55 32.51 14.17 -21.01
N GLU A 56 32.55 12.84 -21.07
CA GLU A 56 31.41 11.97 -20.73
C GLU A 56 30.90 12.20 -19.29
N THR A 57 31.81 12.34 -18.33
CA THR A 57 31.43 12.57 -16.92
C THR A 57 30.82 13.95 -16.70
N ARG A 58 31.20 14.95 -17.52
CA ARG A 58 30.58 16.28 -17.49
C ARG A 58 29.14 16.22 -17.99
N GLU A 59 28.89 15.52 -19.10
CA GLU A 59 27.54 15.32 -19.63
C GLU A 59 26.64 14.60 -18.62
N TYR A 60 27.13 13.54 -17.95
CA TYR A 60 26.35 12.86 -16.92
C TYR A 60 26.07 13.73 -15.69
N LEU A 61 27.01 14.59 -15.30
CA LEU A 61 26.80 15.52 -14.18
C LEU A 61 25.77 16.61 -14.54
N GLU A 62 25.83 17.17 -15.74
CA GLU A 62 24.81 18.12 -16.23
C GLU A 62 23.42 17.47 -16.23
N LEU A 63 23.31 16.24 -16.73
CA LEU A 63 22.06 15.49 -16.71
C LEU A 63 21.58 15.21 -15.28
N LEU A 64 22.48 14.92 -14.34
CA LEU A 64 22.13 14.73 -12.94
C LEU A 64 21.60 16.02 -12.31
N VAL A 65 22.20 17.18 -12.62
CA VAL A 65 21.73 18.50 -12.17
C VAL A 65 20.35 18.80 -12.75
N ASP A 66 20.13 18.56 -14.04
CA ASP A 66 18.81 18.72 -14.66
C ASP A 66 17.76 17.83 -14.00
N VAL A 67 18.12 16.60 -13.61
CA VAL A 67 17.24 15.68 -12.87
C VAL A 67 16.99 16.19 -11.44
N ALA A 68 17.98 16.72 -10.74
CA ALA A 68 17.78 17.34 -9.43
C ALA A 68 16.84 18.54 -9.51
N ASP A 69 17.06 19.43 -10.49
CA ASP A 69 16.21 20.61 -10.72
C ASP A 69 14.77 20.19 -11.05
N ALA A 70 14.59 19.17 -11.88
CA ALA A 70 13.27 18.64 -12.21
C ALA A 70 12.58 17.97 -11.01
N LEU A 71 13.34 17.34 -10.11
CA LEU A 71 12.84 16.72 -8.88
C LEU A 71 12.74 17.72 -7.71
N GLY A 72 13.22 18.95 -7.86
CA GLY A 72 13.25 19.96 -6.80
C GLY A 72 14.18 19.59 -5.63
N ILE A 73 15.32 18.95 -5.92
CA ILE A 73 16.28 18.49 -4.91
C ILE A 73 17.39 19.53 -4.75
N ASP A 74 17.42 20.21 -3.61
CA ASP A 74 18.45 21.22 -3.30
C ASP A 74 19.82 20.59 -2.95
N ASP A 75 19.83 19.35 -2.45
CA ASP A 75 21.03 18.63 -2.01
C ASP A 75 21.45 17.55 -3.01
N LEU A 76 22.63 17.70 -3.64
CA LEU A 76 23.22 16.71 -4.56
C LEU A 76 23.70 15.41 -3.87
N SER A 77 23.23 15.12 -2.65
CA SER A 77 23.58 13.91 -1.92
C SER A 77 22.90 12.70 -2.55
N PHE A 78 23.62 11.58 -2.65
CA PHE A 78 23.05 10.32 -3.16
C PHE A 78 21.79 9.89 -2.39
N ALA A 79 21.74 10.15 -1.08
CA ALA A 79 20.57 9.84 -0.25
C ALA A 79 19.32 10.62 -0.69
N SER A 80 19.48 11.92 -1.00
CA SER A 80 18.41 12.79 -1.48
C SER A 80 17.83 12.29 -2.81
N TYR A 81 18.69 11.98 -3.79
CA TYR A 81 18.28 11.39 -5.07
C TYR A 81 17.58 10.04 -4.89
N SER A 82 18.14 9.15 -4.08
CA SER A 82 17.56 7.82 -3.87
C SER A 82 16.16 7.90 -3.25
N THR A 83 15.96 8.85 -2.34
CA THR A 83 14.66 9.11 -1.69
C THR A 83 13.67 9.68 -2.70
N ALA A 84 14.04 10.72 -3.45
CA ALA A 84 13.17 11.35 -4.44
C ALA A 84 12.77 10.38 -5.58
N ILE A 85 13.70 9.57 -6.07
CA ILE A 85 13.41 8.52 -7.07
C ILE A 85 12.44 7.49 -6.48
N HIS A 86 12.64 7.09 -5.22
CA HIS A 86 11.73 6.15 -4.57
C HIS A 86 10.33 6.75 -4.40
N GLU A 87 10.23 8.00 -3.95
CA GLU A 87 8.95 8.73 -3.82
C GLU A 87 8.24 8.84 -5.16
N LEU A 88 8.93 9.28 -6.22
CA LEU A 88 8.37 9.36 -7.57
C LEU A 88 7.88 7.99 -8.06
N SER A 89 8.65 6.91 -7.81
CA SER A 89 8.23 5.55 -8.20
C SER A 89 6.97 5.09 -7.44
N MET A 90 6.86 5.47 -6.16
CA MET A 90 5.69 5.16 -5.33
C MET A 90 4.46 5.94 -5.79
N GLU A 91 4.63 7.22 -6.15
CA GLU A 91 3.60 8.06 -6.73
C GLU A 91 3.13 7.54 -8.10
N GLU A 92 4.06 7.14 -8.96
CA GLU A 92 3.75 6.54 -10.27
C GLU A 92 2.89 5.27 -10.09
N LEU A 93 3.29 4.37 -9.19
CA LEU A 93 2.54 3.16 -8.89
C LEU A 93 1.15 3.47 -8.29
N ALA A 94 1.05 4.50 -7.44
CA ALA A 94 -0.21 4.96 -6.88
C ALA A 94 -1.14 5.54 -7.97
N ALA A 95 -0.61 6.38 -8.86
CA ALA A 95 -1.32 6.96 -9.99
C ALA A 95 -1.80 5.88 -10.97
N ARG A 96 -0.93 4.92 -11.32
CA ARG A 96 -1.27 3.78 -12.17
C ARG A 96 -2.37 2.91 -11.56
N ARG A 97 -2.31 2.65 -10.25
CA ARG A 97 -3.36 1.92 -9.53
C ARG A 97 -4.68 2.70 -9.54
N SER A 98 -4.63 4.02 -9.36
CA SER A 98 -5.82 4.88 -9.44
C SER A 98 -6.44 4.85 -10.84
N SER A 99 -5.62 5.00 -11.88
CA SER A 99 -6.05 4.93 -13.28
C SER A 99 -6.73 3.59 -13.61
N LEU A 100 -6.16 2.46 -13.18
CA LEU A 100 -6.78 1.15 -13.37
C LEU A 100 -8.14 1.03 -12.66
N ARG A 101 -8.30 1.62 -11.48
CA ARG A 101 -9.59 1.64 -10.76
C ARG A 101 -10.62 2.49 -11.49
N MET A 102 -10.22 3.66 -11.98
CA MET A 102 -11.10 4.54 -12.77
C MET A 102 -11.55 3.87 -14.05
N HIS A 103 -10.62 3.22 -14.77
CA HIS A 103 -10.96 2.51 -16.00
C HIS A 103 -11.92 1.34 -15.76
N ARG A 104 -11.74 0.59 -14.66
CA ARG A 104 -12.71 -0.45 -14.27
C ARG A 104 -14.09 0.14 -13.96
N ALA A 105 -14.15 1.25 -13.23
CA ALA A 105 -15.41 1.93 -12.93
C ALA A 105 -16.10 2.43 -14.21
N GLU A 106 -15.32 2.94 -15.17
CA GLU A 106 -15.82 3.34 -16.50
C GLU A 106 -16.41 2.15 -17.26
N GLN A 107 -15.71 1.01 -17.31
CA GLN A 107 -16.21 -0.22 -17.93
C GLN A 107 -17.53 -0.70 -17.28
N GLU A 108 -17.61 -0.64 -15.95
CA GLU A 108 -18.83 -1.02 -15.22
C GLU A 108 -20.00 -0.07 -15.53
N LEU A 109 -19.76 1.24 -15.55
CA LEU A 109 -20.78 2.24 -15.89
C LEU A 109 -21.25 2.11 -17.34
N THR A 110 -20.34 1.86 -18.29
CA THR A 110 -20.72 1.64 -19.70
C THR A 110 -21.55 0.37 -19.88
N ALA A 111 -21.22 -0.72 -19.16
CA ALA A 111 -22.03 -1.93 -19.15
C ALA A 111 -23.44 -1.69 -18.58
N HIS A 112 -23.54 -0.94 -17.48
CA HIS A 112 -24.83 -0.55 -16.92
C HIS A 112 -25.65 0.35 -17.84
N LEU A 113 -25.03 1.33 -18.51
CA LEU A 113 -25.71 2.17 -19.50
C LEU A 113 -26.25 1.33 -20.67
N ALA A 114 -25.47 0.38 -21.18
CA ALA A 114 -25.93 -0.54 -22.22
C ALA A 114 -27.13 -1.38 -21.77
N SER A 115 -27.10 -1.90 -20.53
CA SER A 115 -28.24 -2.62 -19.94
C SER A 115 -29.48 -1.74 -19.82
N LEU A 116 -29.33 -0.52 -19.30
CA LEU A 116 -30.43 0.43 -19.14
C LEU A 116 -31.05 0.84 -20.49
N HIS A 117 -30.24 1.05 -21.53
CA HIS A 117 -30.75 1.32 -22.87
C HIS A 117 -31.54 0.12 -23.44
N HIS A 118 -31.08 -1.10 -23.18
CA HIS A 118 -31.82 -2.29 -23.58
C HIS A 118 -33.18 -2.40 -22.85
N GLU A 119 -33.19 -2.16 -21.54
CA GLU A 119 -34.42 -2.13 -20.73
C GLU A 119 -35.38 -1.04 -21.19
N GLU A 120 -34.88 0.17 -21.46
CA GLU A 120 -35.66 1.28 -22.02
C GLU A 120 -36.28 0.89 -23.37
N ALA A 121 -35.51 0.27 -24.27
CA ALA A 121 -36.01 -0.20 -25.55
C ALA A 121 -37.13 -1.25 -25.39
N LEU A 122 -37.01 -2.16 -24.42
CA LEU A 122 -38.06 -3.13 -24.09
C LEU A 122 -39.31 -2.43 -23.55
N ILE A 123 -39.16 -1.48 -22.63
CA ILE A 123 -40.29 -0.71 -22.09
C ILE A 123 -41.00 0.05 -23.22
N GLN A 124 -40.26 0.69 -24.13
CA GLN A 124 -40.85 1.39 -25.28
C GLN A 124 -41.58 0.43 -26.23
N HIS A 125 -41.01 -0.75 -26.49
CA HIS A 125 -41.66 -1.79 -27.28
C HIS A 125 -42.97 -2.25 -26.62
N TRP A 126 -42.95 -2.52 -25.31
CA TRP A 126 -44.12 -2.98 -24.57
C TRP A 126 -45.18 -1.89 -24.50
N LYS A 127 -44.77 -0.64 -24.26
CA LYS A 127 -45.64 0.53 -24.32
C LYS A 127 -46.33 0.62 -25.68
N LYS A 128 -45.57 0.57 -26.79
CA LYS A 128 -46.14 0.55 -28.16
C LYS A 128 -47.12 -0.61 -28.36
N THR A 129 -46.78 -1.80 -27.89
CA THR A 129 -47.63 -2.99 -28.03
C THR A 129 -48.93 -2.89 -27.22
N ILE A 130 -48.89 -2.22 -26.07
CA ILE A 130 -50.06 -2.01 -25.20
C ILE A 130 -50.92 -0.83 -25.68
N THR A 131 -50.30 0.24 -26.21
CA THR A 131 -51.01 1.43 -26.70
C THR A 131 -51.48 1.31 -28.13
N ALA A 132 -50.93 0.38 -28.92
CA ALA A 132 -51.45 0.07 -30.24
C ALA A 132 -52.92 -0.30 -30.07
N GLU A 133 -53.79 0.48 -30.72
CA GLU A 133 -55.23 0.20 -30.72
C GLU A 133 -55.45 -1.27 -31.07
N PRO A 134 -56.23 -2.01 -30.27
CA PRO A 134 -56.55 -3.38 -30.60
C PRO A 134 -57.19 -3.37 -31.99
N GLU A 135 -56.69 -4.21 -32.90
CA GLU A 135 -57.28 -4.29 -34.24
C GLU A 135 -58.81 -4.39 -34.13
N PRO A 136 -59.56 -3.53 -34.85
CA PRO A 136 -60.99 -3.34 -34.63
C PRO A 136 -61.81 -4.62 -34.84
N ASP A 137 -61.25 -5.64 -35.50
CA ASP A 137 -61.86 -6.94 -35.73
C ASP A 137 -61.54 -8.00 -34.65
N ARG A 138 -60.72 -7.69 -33.63
CA ARG A 138 -60.46 -8.62 -32.53
C ARG A 138 -61.62 -8.64 -31.53
N SER A 139 -62.55 -9.54 -31.82
CA SER A 139 -63.64 -9.99 -30.94
C SER A 139 -63.25 -10.04 -29.45
N VAL A 140 -64.03 -9.39 -28.57
CA VAL A 140 -63.90 -9.36 -27.09
C VAL A 140 -63.49 -10.72 -26.46
N PRO A 141 -64.08 -11.87 -26.83
CA PRO A 141 -63.66 -13.17 -26.31
C PRO A 141 -62.21 -13.55 -26.61
N ALA A 142 -61.61 -13.06 -27.71
CA ALA A 142 -60.19 -13.29 -27.98
C ALA A 142 -59.28 -12.53 -27.00
N MET A 143 -59.68 -11.32 -26.58
CA MET A 143 -58.96 -10.58 -25.54
C MET A 143 -59.08 -11.25 -24.17
N GLU A 144 -60.26 -11.75 -23.80
CA GLU A 144 -60.45 -12.46 -22.53
C GLU A 144 -59.60 -13.73 -22.45
N ARG A 145 -59.53 -14.51 -23.53
CA ARG A 145 -58.63 -15.67 -23.64
C ARG A 145 -57.16 -15.27 -23.47
N ARG A 146 -56.73 -14.16 -24.07
CA ARG A 146 -55.36 -13.65 -23.93
C ARG A 146 -55.06 -13.21 -22.51
N LYS A 147 -55.99 -12.51 -21.84
CA LYS A 147 -55.87 -12.10 -20.44
C LYS A 147 -55.76 -13.32 -19.52
N ALA A 148 -56.59 -14.34 -19.75
CA ALA A 148 -56.52 -15.60 -19.02
C ALA A 148 -55.15 -16.29 -19.21
N ALA A 149 -54.67 -16.39 -20.45
CA ALA A 149 -53.36 -16.97 -20.76
C ALA A 149 -52.19 -16.21 -20.10
N LEU A 150 -52.23 -14.88 -20.11
CA LEU A 150 -51.23 -14.05 -19.42
C LEU A 150 -51.28 -14.25 -17.90
N SER A 151 -52.47 -14.29 -17.31
CA SER A 151 -52.61 -14.55 -15.87
C SER A 151 -52.10 -15.93 -15.47
N ALA A 152 -52.26 -16.93 -16.34
CA ALA A 152 -51.72 -18.27 -16.14
C ALA A 152 -50.18 -18.26 -16.18
N LYS A 153 -49.57 -17.54 -17.14
CA LYS A 153 -48.10 -17.37 -17.19
C LYS A 153 -47.54 -16.62 -15.99
N ILE A 154 -48.21 -15.57 -15.52
CA ILE A 154 -47.79 -14.85 -14.30
C ILE A 154 -47.77 -15.80 -13.10
N LYS A 155 -48.77 -16.68 -12.98
CA LYS A 155 -48.80 -17.69 -11.92
C LYS A 155 -47.65 -18.70 -12.07
N GLN A 156 -47.35 -19.14 -13.29
CA GLN A 156 -46.19 -20.02 -13.56
C GLN A 156 -44.88 -19.36 -13.12
N TYR A 157 -44.62 -18.12 -13.52
CA TYR A 157 -43.39 -17.40 -13.13
C TYR A 157 -43.28 -17.18 -11.62
N ARG A 158 -44.40 -16.95 -10.91
CA ARG A 158 -44.38 -16.88 -9.45
C ARG A 158 -43.99 -18.21 -8.81
N VAL A 159 -44.53 -19.32 -9.32
CA VAL A 159 -44.17 -20.65 -8.84
C VAL A 159 -42.69 -20.93 -9.11
N GLU A 160 -42.20 -20.59 -10.30
CA GLU A 160 -40.77 -20.72 -10.66
C GLU A 160 -39.88 -19.87 -9.74
N GLU A 161 -40.25 -18.62 -9.47
CA GLU A 161 -39.54 -17.75 -8.52
C GLU A 161 -39.50 -18.36 -7.12
N GLU A 162 -40.63 -18.90 -6.63
CA GLU A 162 -40.68 -19.60 -5.35
C GLU A 162 -39.83 -20.86 -5.32
N THR A 163 -39.76 -21.62 -6.42
CA THR A 163 -38.88 -22.79 -6.52
C THR A 163 -37.41 -22.38 -6.53
N LEU A 164 -37.03 -21.35 -7.29
CA LEU A 164 -35.67 -20.82 -7.30
C LEU A 164 -35.24 -20.29 -5.93
N LYS A 165 -36.15 -19.62 -5.20
CA LYS A 165 -35.89 -19.19 -3.82
C LYS A 165 -35.70 -20.34 -2.83
N LYS A 166 -36.28 -21.52 -3.11
CA LYS A 166 -36.06 -22.74 -2.29
C LYS A 166 -34.76 -23.45 -2.66
N GLU A 167 -34.35 -23.39 -3.92
CA GLU A 167 -33.10 -23.97 -4.41
C GLU A 167 -31.88 -23.13 -4.02
N LEU A 168 -32.03 -21.80 -3.97
CA LEU A 168 -30.99 -20.94 -3.43
C LEU A 168 -30.76 -21.32 -1.96
N PRO A 169 -29.50 -21.44 -1.51
CA PRO A 169 -29.19 -21.47 -0.09
C PRO A 169 -29.93 -20.29 0.57
N PRO A 170 -30.55 -20.48 1.75
CA PRO A 170 -31.24 -19.40 2.44
C PRO A 170 -30.26 -18.24 2.48
N GLU A 171 -30.63 -17.10 1.88
CA GLU A 171 -29.76 -15.94 1.73
C GLU A 171 -29.03 -15.78 3.04
N SER A 172 -27.74 -16.12 3.04
CA SER A 172 -26.98 -16.12 4.27
C SER A 172 -27.04 -14.67 4.71
N SER A 173 -27.84 -14.39 5.73
CA SER A 173 -28.14 -13.07 6.25
C SER A 173 -26.92 -12.60 7.03
N VAL A 174 -25.74 -12.69 6.40
CA VAL A 174 -24.52 -12.08 6.86
C VAL A 174 -24.79 -10.60 6.64
N SER A 175 -25.30 -9.97 7.69
CA SER A 175 -25.53 -8.54 7.70
C SER A 175 -24.21 -7.85 7.40
N VAL A 176 -24.27 -6.64 6.84
CA VAL A 176 -23.08 -5.79 6.63
C VAL A 176 -22.30 -5.63 7.94
N THR A 177 -23.00 -5.66 9.08
CA THR A 177 -22.40 -5.68 10.43
C THR A 177 -21.55 -6.92 10.70
N ASP A 178 -21.99 -8.09 10.24
CA ASP A 178 -21.30 -9.36 10.44
C ASP A 178 -20.06 -9.45 9.57
N LEU A 179 -20.13 -8.95 8.32
CA LEU A 179 -18.95 -8.79 7.47
C LEU A 179 -17.93 -7.83 8.09
N ALA A 180 -18.39 -6.71 8.64
CA ALA A 180 -17.52 -5.76 9.33
C ALA A 180 -16.87 -6.38 10.58
N ALA A 181 -17.61 -7.19 11.34
CA ALA A 181 -17.08 -7.93 12.48
C ALA A 181 -16.05 -8.99 12.06
N LEU A 182 -16.32 -9.75 11.00
CA LEU A 182 -15.39 -10.70 10.41
C LEU A 182 -14.10 -10.02 9.96
N HIS A 183 -14.21 -8.88 9.27
CA HIS A 183 -13.05 -8.13 8.82
C HIS A 183 -12.22 -7.57 10.00
N LYS A 184 -12.88 -7.08 11.06
CA LYS A 184 -12.18 -6.68 12.30
C LYS A 184 -11.45 -7.86 12.94
N HIS A 185 -12.07 -9.03 12.98
CA HIS A 185 -11.50 -10.24 13.53
C HIS A 185 -10.30 -10.76 12.72
N VAL A 186 -10.38 -10.71 11.38
CA VAL A 186 -9.26 -11.03 10.48
C VAL A 186 -8.08 -10.08 10.74
N ARG A 187 -8.32 -8.76 10.78
CA ARG A 187 -7.28 -7.77 11.09
C ARG A 187 -6.62 -8.00 12.46
N ALA A 188 -7.40 -8.38 13.47
CA ALA A 188 -6.87 -8.71 14.78
C ALA A 188 -5.93 -9.92 14.73
N LYS A 189 -6.31 -10.97 14.00
CA LYS A 189 -5.46 -12.15 13.78
C LYS A 189 -4.19 -11.83 12.98
N ASP A 190 -4.28 -10.97 11.98
CA ASP A 190 -3.13 -10.54 11.18
C ASP A 190 -2.09 -9.80 12.02
N LYS A 191 -2.54 -8.94 12.94
CA LYS A 191 -1.64 -8.28 13.91
C LYS A 191 -0.89 -9.30 14.78
N VAL A 192 -1.61 -10.29 15.33
CA VAL A 192 -1.00 -11.35 16.13
C VAL A 192 0.00 -12.17 15.30
N LEU A 193 -0.32 -12.45 14.04
CA LEU A 193 0.61 -13.15 13.14
C LEU A 193 1.85 -12.30 12.81
N ALA A 194 1.69 -10.99 12.62
CA ALA A 194 2.81 -10.09 12.38
C ALA A 194 3.77 -10.05 13.60
N GLU A 195 3.24 -9.96 14.81
CA GLU A 195 4.05 -10.02 16.04
C GLU A 195 4.78 -11.36 16.18
N LYS A 196 4.11 -12.48 15.91
CA LYS A 196 4.75 -13.81 15.94
C LYS A 196 5.83 -13.94 14.87
N ARG A 197 5.60 -13.42 13.67
CA ARG A 197 6.61 -13.40 12.60
C ARG A 197 7.81 -12.54 12.96
N ALA A 198 7.58 -11.37 13.58
CA ALA A 198 8.67 -10.51 14.07
C ALA A 198 9.51 -11.23 15.14
N LYS A 199 8.86 -11.94 16.07
CA LYS A 199 9.56 -12.79 17.05
C LYS A 199 10.39 -13.87 16.35
N VAL A 200 9.80 -14.62 15.42
CA VAL A 200 10.53 -15.67 14.68
C VAL A 200 11.69 -15.09 13.88
N ALA A 201 11.51 -13.94 13.23
CA ALA A 201 12.57 -13.26 12.49
C ALA A 201 13.75 -12.84 13.38
N ALA A 202 13.49 -12.40 14.63
CA ALA A 202 14.56 -12.13 15.60
C ALA A 202 15.38 -13.39 15.96
N PHE A 203 14.81 -14.58 15.76
CA PHE A 203 15.49 -15.86 15.96
C PHE A 203 15.99 -16.50 14.65
N GLN A 204 15.69 -15.92 13.48
CA GLN A 204 16.25 -16.39 12.20
C GLN A 204 17.73 -16.01 12.14
N GLY A 205 18.60 -17.01 12.38
CA GLY A 205 20.05 -16.85 12.44
C GLY A 205 20.67 -17.42 13.72
N LEU A 206 19.87 -17.70 14.75
CA LEU A 206 20.32 -18.42 15.94
C LEU A 206 20.21 -19.93 15.70
N PRO A 207 21.22 -20.73 16.11
CA PRO A 207 21.13 -22.18 16.00
C PRO A 207 19.93 -22.72 16.80
N PRO A 208 19.23 -23.75 16.30
CA PRO A 208 18.03 -24.29 16.96
C PRO A 208 18.31 -24.89 18.35
N ASN A 209 19.57 -25.14 18.70
CA ASN A 209 19.99 -25.57 20.02
C ASN A 209 20.44 -24.37 20.87
N ILE A 210 19.72 -24.09 21.95
CA ILE A 210 19.96 -22.98 22.87
C ILE A 210 21.38 -23.05 23.48
N GLU A 211 21.89 -24.26 23.73
CA GLU A 211 23.25 -24.41 24.27
C GLU A 211 24.33 -24.08 23.24
N LEU A 212 24.07 -24.33 21.96
CA LEU A 212 24.98 -23.95 20.88
C LEU A 212 25.00 -22.44 20.68
N ALA A 213 23.82 -21.80 20.71
CA ALA A 213 23.72 -20.34 20.66
C ALA A 213 24.43 -19.65 21.84
N ARG A 214 24.35 -20.23 23.05
CA ARG A 214 25.09 -19.75 24.23
C ARG A 214 26.59 -19.90 24.07
N HIS A 215 27.04 -21.00 23.48
CA HIS A 215 28.46 -21.22 23.20
C HIS A 215 28.98 -20.21 22.18
N GLU A 216 28.28 -20.04 21.06
CA GLU A 216 28.62 -19.07 20.00
C GLU A 216 28.69 -17.63 20.54
N LEU A 217 27.74 -17.25 21.41
CA LEU A 217 27.74 -15.95 22.08
C LEU A 217 28.95 -15.76 22.99
N ARG A 218 29.35 -16.78 23.76
CA ARG A 218 30.57 -16.72 24.59
C ARG A 218 31.82 -16.58 23.73
N THR A 219 31.94 -17.35 22.65
CA THR A 219 33.07 -17.22 21.72
C THR A 219 33.15 -15.85 21.09
N ALA A 220 32.01 -15.27 20.66
CA ALA A 220 31.97 -13.92 20.11
C ALA A 220 32.37 -12.85 21.16
N GLN A 221 31.97 -13.01 22.42
CA GLN A 221 32.39 -12.14 23.52
C GLN A 221 33.89 -12.24 23.80
N ASP A 222 34.45 -13.45 23.79
CA ASP A 222 35.89 -13.67 23.98
C ASP A 222 36.70 -13.07 22.83
N GLU A 223 36.24 -13.20 21.59
CA GLU A 223 36.84 -12.57 20.41
C GLU A 223 36.78 -11.04 20.49
N GLN A 224 35.62 -10.49 20.86
CA GLN A 224 35.46 -9.05 21.08
C GLN A 224 36.43 -8.54 22.15
N MET A 225 36.58 -9.27 23.26
CA MET A 225 37.52 -8.91 24.33
C MET A 225 38.97 -8.93 23.85
N LYS A 226 39.36 -9.93 23.04
CA LYS A 226 40.70 -9.98 22.41
C LYS A 226 40.94 -8.78 21.51
N LEU A 227 39.95 -8.37 20.72
CA LEU A 227 40.04 -7.20 19.86
C LEU A 227 40.17 -5.91 20.67
N ILE A 228 39.43 -5.78 21.78
CA ILE A 228 39.54 -4.65 22.71
C ILE A 228 40.97 -4.57 23.30
N GLN A 229 41.51 -5.67 23.80
CA GLN A 229 42.88 -5.70 24.34
C GLN A 229 43.92 -5.36 23.27
N LEU A 230 43.72 -5.82 22.03
CA LEU A 230 44.61 -5.48 20.92
C LEU A 230 44.55 -3.99 20.60
N ARG A 231 43.34 -3.40 20.57
CA ARG A 231 43.14 -1.96 20.42
C ARG A 231 43.86 -1.17 21.51
N GLU A 232 43.71 -1.56 22.78
CA GLU A 232 44.38 -0.91 23.91
C GLU A 232 45.91 -0.96 23.76
N ARG A 233 46.47 -2.12 23.43
CA ARG A 233 47.92 -2.26 23.19
C ARG A 233 48.42 -1.40 22.02
N LEU A 234 47.64 -1.26 20.96
CA LEU A 234 48.00 -0.39 19.83
C LEU A 234 47.96 1.08 20.25
N LEU A 235 46.94 1.50 21.01
CA LEU A 235 46.84 2.86 21.54
C LEU A 235 48.02 3.18 22.48
N ASP A 236 48.42 2.25 23.36
CA ASP A 236 49.59 2.41 24.23
C ASP A 236 50.89 2.56 23.44
N ARG A 237 51.06 1.77 22.36
CA ARG A 237 52.22 1.90 21.45
C ARG A 237 52.24 3.24 20.73
N MET A 238 51.09 3.73 20.30
CA MET A 238 50.98 5.05 19.67
C MET A 238 51.31 6.17 20.66
N ALA A 239 50.86 6.06 21.91
CA ALA A 239 51.14 7.06 22.94
C ALA A 239 52.65 7.12 23.32
N SER A 240 53.31 5.96 23.39
CA SER A 240 54.74 5.88 23.73
C SER A 240 55.69 6.29 22.59
N GLY A 241 55.26 6.22 21.33
CA GLY A 241 56.07 6.61 20.16
C GLY A 241 56.09 8.13 19.85
N VAL A 242 55.42 8.96 20.65
CA VAL A 242 55.28 10.43 20.43
C VAL A 242 56.06 11.24 21.49
N SER A 243 56.96 10.60 22.26
CA SER A 243 57.97 11.28 23.11
C SER A 243 59.31 11.38 22.40
#